data_AF-A0A858BVA2-F1
#
_entry.id   AF-A0A858BVA2-F1
#
_cell.length_a   1.000
_cell.length_b   1.000
_cell.length_c   1.000
_cell.angle_alpha   90.00
_cell.angle_beta   90.00
_cell.angle_gamma   90.00
#
_symmetry.space_group_name_H-M   'P 1'
#
loop_
_entity.id
_entity.type
_entity.pdbx_description
1 polymer ?
#
loop_
_entity_poly.entity_id
_entity_poly.type
_entity_poly.pdbx_seq_one_letter_code
_entity_poly.pdbx_strand_id
1 'polypeptide(L)'
;MDMTKWIILLVVLILALVGLIFYARLRKKRLYQMFEQVFESAKQVPKQKRHRFLLFMFKESILSVKNKKVNLESRMNNPKLVETQLIQMGSILKDPSKVTDKNMKRALQMYDAYLQWEKSKFK
;
A
#
# COMPACT_ATOMS: atom_id res chain seq x y z
N MET A 1 30.74 1.78 36.81
CA MET A 1 29.86 2.36 35.77
C MET A 1 28.90 3.29 36.47
N ASP A 2 29.11 4.60 36.36
CA ASP A 2 28.45 5.62 37.16
C ASP A 2 26.95 5.69 36.87
N MET A 3 26.12 5.88 37.92
CA MET A 3 24.66 6.02 37.84
C MET A 3 24.21 6.98 36.73
N THR A 4 24.99 8.03 36.49
CA THR A 4 24.77 9.02 35.42
C THR A 4 24.71 8.38 34.03
N LYS A 5 25.54 7.37 33.73
CA LYS A 5 25.53 6.67 32.44
C LYS A 5 24.26 5.85 32.23
N TRP A 6 23.73 5.25 33.30
CA TRP A 6 22.46 4.52 33.27
C TRP A 6 21.25 5.43 33.07
N ILE A 7 21.24 6.60 33.71
CA ILE A 7 20.19 7.61 33.52
C ILE A 7 20.19 8.11 32.07
N ILE A 8 21.35 8.42 31.50
CA ILE A 8 21.46 8.86 30.10
C ILE A 8 20.94 7.78 29.14
N LEU A 9 21.31 6.51 29.35
CA LEU A 9 20.81 5.39 28.55
C LEU A 9 19.29 5.26 28.60
N LEU A 10 18.69 5.42 29.78
CA LEU A 10 17.24 5.36 29.96
C LEU A 10 16.53 6.49 29.21
N VAL A 11 17.04 7.72 29.29
CA VAL A 11 16.47 8.88 28.59
C VAL A 11 16.55 8.72 27.08
N VAL A 12 17.68 8.23 26.55
CA VAL A 12 17.85 7.96 25.12
C VAL A 12 16.88 6.88 24.65
N LEU A 13 16.67 5.82 25.44
CA LEU A 13 15.73 4.75 25.11
C LEU A 13 14.29 5.28 25.01
N ILE A 14 13.87 6.12 25.95
CA ILE A 14 12.53 6.73 25.96
C ILE A 14 12.35 7.64 24.72
N LEU A 15 13.33 8.48 24.42
CA LEU A 15 13.30 9.34 23.22
C LEU A 15 13.21 8.53 21.93
N ALA A 16 13.95 7.42 21.83
CA ALA A 16 13.89 6.52 20.68
C ALA A 16 12.50 5.90 20.50
N LEU A 17 11.86 5.46 21.59
CA LEU A 17 10.51 4.92 21.57
C LEU A 17 9.47 5.96 21.14
N VAL A 18 9.54 7.18 21.67
CA VAL A 18 8.64 8.28 21.30
C VAL A 18 8.81 8.63 19.82
N GLY A 19 10.06 8.73 19.34
CA GLY A 19 10.36 8.96 17.93
C GLY A 19 9.79 7.87 17.01
N LEU A 20 9.92 6.60 17.42
CA LEU A 20 9.38 5.45 16.68
C LEU A 20 7.85 5.50 16.57
N ILE A 21 7.16 5.78 17.69
CA ILE A 21 5.70 5.90 17.73
C ILE A 21 5.23 7.05 16.85
N PHE A 22 5.88 8.21 16.94
CA PHE A 22 5.54 9.37 16.14
C PHE A 22 5.72 9.12 14.63
N TYR A 23 6.85 8.51 14.25
CA TYR A 23 7.12 8.09 12.87
C TYR A 23 6.07 7.11 12.36
N ALA A 24 5.71 6.09 13.15
CA ALA A 24 4.68 5.13 12.79
C ALA A 24 3.32 5.79 12.58
N ARG A 25 2.94 6.75 13.44
CA ARG A 25 1.68 7.50 13.33
C ARG A 25 1.64 8.38 12.09
N LEU A 26 2.72 9.07 11.76
CA LEU A 26 2.83 9.87 10.54
C LEU A 26 2.74 9.01 9.28
N ARG A 27 3.44 7.87 9.26
CA ARG A 27 3.38 6.92 8.15
C ARG A 27 1.96 6.40 7.94
N LYS A 28 1.25 6.09 9.04
CA LYS A 28 -0.16 5.64 9.00
C LYS A 28 -1.08 6.70 8.39
N LYS A 29 -0.91 7.98 8.74
CA LYS A 29 -1.70 9.08 8.13
C LYS A 29 -1.52 9.15 6.61
N ARG A 30 -0.26 9.08 6.12
CA ARG A 30 0.01 9.10 4.67
C ARG A 30 -0.61 7.91 3.94
N LEU A 31 -0.53 6.72 4.54
CA LEU A 31 -1.16 5.51 3.98
C LEU A 31 -2.68 5.66 3.89
N TYR A 32 -3.32 6.25 4.89
CA TYR A 32 -4.77 6.46 4.88
C TYR A 32 -5.20 7.47 3.83
N GLN A 33 -4.44 8.55 3.63
CA GLN A 33 -4.69 9.49 2.52
C GLN A 33 -4.60 8.80 1.16
N MET A 34 -3.61 7.93 0.97
CA MET A 34 -3.49 7.12 -0.25
C MET A 34 -4.69 6.18 -0.43
N PHE A 35 -5.12 5.50 0.64
CA PHE A 35 -6.30 4.62 0.59
C PHE A 35 -7.56 5.39 0.25
N GLU A 36 -7.71 6.61 0.76
CA GLU A 36 -8.85 7.47 0.49
C GLU A 36 -8.87 7.93 -0.97
N GLN A 37 -7.73 8.32 -1.53
CA GLN A 37 -7.59 8.64 -2.95
C GLN A 37 -7.94 7.42 -3.84
N VAL A 38 -7.43 6.24 -3.49
CA VAL A 38 -7.71 5.00 -4.22
C VAL A 38 -9.19 4.61 -4.08
N PHE A 39 -9.82 4.82 -2.92
CA PHE A 39 -11.24 4.58 -2.69
C PHE A 39 -12.11 5.48 -3.57
N GLU A 40 -11.82 6.78 -3.64
CA GLU A 40 -12.54 7.72 -4.51
C GLU A 40 -12.38 7.36 -6.00
N SER A 41 -11.17 7.02 -6.45
CA SER A 41 -10.97 6.54 -7.83
C SER A 41 -11.70 5.23 -8.10
N ALA A 42 -11.74 4.32 -7.12
CA ALA A 42 -12.43 3.04 -7.25
C ALA A 42 -13.96 3.14 -7.26
N LYS A 43 -14.56 4.22 -6.73
CA LYS A 43 -16.01 4.46 -6.84
C LYS A 43 -16.48 4.63 -8.29
N GLN A 44 -15.61 5.16 -9.16
CA GLN A 44 -15.90 5.36 -10.58
C GLN A 44 -15.87 4.05 -11.37
N VAL A 45 -15.36 2.96 -10.77
CA VAL A 45 -15.22 1.65 -11.41
C VAL A 45 -16.41 0.75 -11.05
N PRO A 46 -16.99 0.00 -12.00
CA PRO A 46 -18.07 -0.93 -11.72
C PRO A 46 -17.67 -1.97 -10.65
N LYS A 47 -18.57 -2.24 -9.69
CA LYS A 47 -18.31 -3.09 -8.50
C LYS A 47 -17.66 -4.43 -8.84
N GLN A 48 -18.03 -5.04 -9.97
CA GLN A 48 -17.50 -6.33 -10.42
C GLN A 48 -15.99 -6.32 -10.74
N LYS A 49 -15.46 -5.17 -11.19
CA LYS A 49 -14.03 -4.99 -11.54
C LYS A 49 -13.22 -4.31 -10.43
N ARG A 50 -13.89 -3.80 -9.39
CA ARG A 50 -13.29 -2.98 -8.33
C ARG A 50 -12.08 -3.63 -7.68
N HIS A 51 -12.18 -4.88 -7.23
CA HIS A 51 -11.07 -5.56 -6.56
C HIS A 51 -9.83 -5.74 -7.45
N ARG A 52 -10.04 -6.08 -8.73
CA ARG A 52 -8.95 -6.24 -9.71
C ARG A 52 -8.29 -4.90 -10.01
N PHE A 53 -9.09 -3.85 -10.10
CA PHE A 53 -8.63 -2.48 -10.30
C PHE A 53 -7.84 -1.95 -9.09
N LEU A 54 -8.32 -2.20 -7.87
CA LEU A 54 -7.61 -1.85 -6.64
C LEU A 54 -6.22 -2.49 -6.59
N LEU A 55 -6.12 -3.80 -6.83
CA LEU A 55 -4.83 -4.49 -6.85
C LEU A 55 -3.90 -3.93 -7.94
N PHE A 56 -4.46 -3.62 -9.11
CA PHE A 56 -3.73 -2.99 -10.20
C PHE A 56 -3.16 -1.62 -9.79
N MET A 57 -3.97 -0.76 -9.18
CA MET A 57 -3.55 0.55 -8.67
C MET A 57 -2.44 0.43 -7.62
N PHE A 58 -2.52 -0.53 -6.70
CA PHE A 58 -1.45 -0.75 -5.71
C PHE A 58 -0.15 -1.26 -6.35
N LYS A 59 -0.25 -2.17 -7.33
CA LYS A 59 0.91 -2.65 -8.08
C LYS A 59 1.62 -1.50 -8.79
N GLU A 60 0.87 -0.67 -9.53
CA GLU A 60 1.44 0.48 -10.24
C GLU A 60 2.01 1.52 -9.26
N SER A 61 1.37 1.76 -8.12
CA SER A 61 1.90 2.65 -7.06
C SER A 61 3.25 2.16 -6.52
N ILE A 62 3.46 0.85 -6.41
CA ILE A 62 4.75 0.28 -5.98
C ILE A 62 5.81 0.42 -7.08
N LEU A 63 5.41 0.26 -8.34
CA LEU A 63 6.30 0.37 -9.49
C LEU A 63 6.73 1.83 -9.73
N SER A 64 5.83 2.80 -9.56
CA SER A 64 6.13 4.22 -9.75
C SER A 64 7.13 4.75 -8.71
N VAL A 65 7.06 4.26 -7.47
CA VAL A 65 8.05 4.59 -6.42
C VAL A 65 9.44 4.05 -6.77
N LYS A 66 9.52 2.89 -7.41
CA LYS A 66 10.81 2.25 -7.75
C LYS A 66 11.41 2.79 -9.06
N ASN A 67 10.56 3.16 -10.01
CA ASN A 67 10.96 3.66 -11.32
C ASN A 67 10.27 5.00 -11.61
N LYS A 68 11.00 6.11 -11.42
CA LYS A 68 10.57 7.48 -11.80
C LYS A 68 10.17 7.65 -13.28
N LYS A 69 10.44 6.64 -14.14
CA LYS A 69 10.19 6.66 -15.60
C LYS A 69 8.98 5.85 -16.06
N VAL A 70 8.21 5.21 -15.18
CA VAL A 70 7.00 4.50 -15.61
C VAL A 70 5.89 5.53 -15.87
N ASN A 71 5.66 5.86 -17.14
CA ASN A 71 4.53 6.69 -17.57
C ASN A 71 3.21 5.96 -17.30
N LEU A 72 2.68 6.15 -16.09
CA LEU A 72 1.41 5.58 -15.63
C LEU A 72 0.27 5.97 -16.58
N GLU A 73 0.20 7.24 -16.99
CA GLU A 73 -0.81 7.74 -17.92
C GLU A 73 -0.76 7.01 -19.26
N SER A 74 0.44 6.81 -19.84
CA SER A 74 0.57 6.10 -21.12
C SER A 74 0.09 4.65 -21.04
N ARG A 75 0.29 3.97 -19.91
CA ARG A 75 -0.18 2.60 -19.69
C ARG A 75 -1.67 2.52 -19.41
N MET A 76 -2.20 3.47 -18.64
CA MET A 76 -3.64 3.56 -18.35
C MET A 76 -4.46 3.99 -19.56
N ASN A 77 -3.87 4.77 -20.47
CA ASN A 77 -4.50 5.19 -21.73
C ASN A 77 -4.55 4.08 -22.79
N ASN A 78 -3.90 2.93 -22.57
CA ASN A 78 -3.97 1.80 -23.48
C ASN A 78 -4.96 0.73 -22.96
N PRO A 79 -6.20 0.68 -23.49
CA PRO A 79 -7.25 -0.16 -22.93
C PRO A 79 -6.92 -1.65 -22.99
N LYS A 80 -6.22 -2.12 -24.03
CA LYS A 80 -5.81 -3.54 -24.17
C LYS A 80 -4.84 -3.97 -23.07
N LEU A 81 -3.90 -3.10 -22.72
CA LEU A 81 -2.94 -3.37 -21.64
C LEU A 81 -3.64 -3.41 -20.29
N VAL A 82 -4.50 -2.43 -20.02
CA VAL A 82 -5.28 -2.36 -18.78
C VAL A 82 -6.15 -3.60 -18.61
N GLU A 83 -6.87 -4.02 -19.65
CA GLU A 83 -7.71 -5.23 -19.58
C GLU A 83 -6.89 -6.49 -19.31
N THR A 84 -5.76 -6.66 -20.01
CA THR A 84 -4.87 -7.81 -19.79
C THR A 84 -4.35 -7.82 -18.36
N GLN A 85 -3.95 -6.66 -17.83
CA GLN A 85 -3.49 -6.53 -16.46
C GLN A 85 -4.60 -6.78 -15.43
N LEU A 86 -5.83 -6.32 -15.69
CA LEU A 86 -6.99 -6.60 -14.82
C LEU A 86 -7.34 -8.09 -14.80
N ILE A 87 -7.22 -8.79 -15.92
CA ILE A 87 -7.39 -10.25 -15.98
C ILE A 87 -6.32 -10.95 -15.13
N GLN A 88 -5.06 -10.54 -15.27
CA GLN A 88 -3.95 -11.04 -14.45
C GLN A 88 -4.16 -10.75 -12.95
N MET A 89 -4.62 -9.55 -12.59
CA MET A 89 -4.97 -9.25 -11.19
C MET A 89 -6.11 -10.15 -10.71
N GLY A 90 -7.07 -10.46 -11.57
CA GLY A 90 -8.16 -11.39 -11.28
C GLY A 90 -7.69 -12.81 -10.97
N SER A 91 -6.72 -13.34 -11.71
CA SER A 91 -6.16 -14.67 -11.43
C SER A 91 -5.32 -14.66 -10.15
N ILE A 92 -4.57 -13.60 -9.89
CA ILE A 92 -3.76 -13.43 -8.68
C ILE A 92 -4.63 -13.31 -7.42
N LEU A 93 -5.75 -12.60 -7.49
CA LEU A 93 -6.69 -12.52 -6.36
C LEU A 93 -7.35 -13.86 -6.04
N LYS A 94 -7.46 -14.78 -7.01
CA LYS A 94 -7.98 -16.13 -6.76
C LYS A 94 -6.94 -17.01 -6.06
N ASP A 95 -5.69 -16.97 -6.52
CA ASP A 95 -4.58 -17.77 -5.98
C ASP A 95 -3.37 -16.89 -5.57
N PRO A 96 -3.48 -16.11 -4.47
CA PRO A 96 -2.39 -15.21 -4.06
C PRO A 96 -1.13 -15.95 -3.61
N SER A 97 -1.24 -17.21 -3.20
CA SER A 97 -0.11 -18.06 -2.78
C SER A 97 0.87 -18.38 -3.92
N LYS A 98 0.40 -18.34 -5.18
CA LYS A 98 1.22 -18.62 -6.38
C LYS A 98 2.08 -17.42 -6.80
N VAL A 99 1.90 -16.26 -6.17
CA VAL A 99 2.68 -15.06 -6.49
C VAL A 99 4.10 -15.20 -5.94
N THR A 100 5.09 -15.24 -6.82
CA THR A 100 6.51 -15.25 -6.47
C THR A 100 7.13 -13.85 -6.49
N ASP A 101 6.61 -12.94 -7.34
CA ASP A 101 7.15 -11.59 -7.51
C ASP A 101 7.02 -10.73 -6.23
N LYS A 102 8.14 -10.13 -5.81
CA LYS A 102 8.23 -9.34 -4.57
C LYS A 102 7.39 -8.06 -4.63
N ASN A 103 7.27 -7.42 -5.81
CA ASN A 103 6.48 -6.20 -5.94
C ASN A 103 4.99 -6.54 -5.86
N MET A 104 4.56 -7.64 -6.48
CA MET A 104 3.20 -8.13 -6.42
C MET A 104 2.82 -8.59 -5.00
N LYS A 105 3.72 -9.28 -4.28
CA LYS A 105 3.47 -9.61 -2.86
C LYS A 105 3.24 -8.35 -2.01
N ARG A 106 4.02 -7.29 -2.24
CA ARG A 106 3.80 -5.99 -1.58
C ARG A 106 2.49 -5.34 -2.00
N ALA A 107 2.10 -5.47 -3.27
CA ALA A 107 0.82 -4.96 -3.77
C ALA A 107 -0.36 -5.66 -3.09
N LEU A 108 -0.28 -6.99 -2.93
CA LEU A 108 -1.25 -7.78 -2.18
C LEU A 108 -1.32 -7.35 -0.71
N GLN A 109 -0.17 -7.15 -0.05
CA GLN A 109 -0.15 -6.65 1.33
C GLN A 109 -0.81 -5.26 1.46
N MET A 110 -0.58 -4.35 0.50
CA MET A 110 -1.23 -3.05 0.48
C MET A 110 -2.74 -3.18 0.24
N TYR A 111 -3.15 -4.07 -0.66
CA TYR A 111 -4.54 -4.37 -0.93
C TYR A 111 -5.26 -4.93 0.31
N ASP A 112 -4.66 -5.87 1.03
CA ASP A 112 -5.22 -6.42 2.27
C ASP A 112 -5.31 -5.35 3.37
N ALA A 113 -4.27 -4.52 3.52
CA ALA A 113 -4.28 -3.39 4.45
C ALA A 113 -5.38 -2.37 4.11
N TYR A 114 -5.62 -2.13 2.82
CA TYR A 114 -6.72 -1.30 2.34
C TYR A 114 -8.07 -1.93 2.71
N LEU A 115 -8.27 -3.24 2.50
CA LEU A 115 -9.53 -3.91 2.86
C LEU A 115 -9.80 -3.84 4.37
N GLN A 116 -8.76 -3.99 5.19
CA GLN A 116 -8.88 -3.81 6.65
C GLN A 116 -9.24 -2.37 7.02
N TRP A 117 -8.60 -1.39 6.38
CA TRP A 117 -8.94 0.03 6.57
C TRP A 117 -10.38 0.34 6.15
N GLU A 118 -10.81 -0.15 4.98
CA GLU A 118 -12.16 0.04 4.46
C GLU A 118 -13.19 -0.55 5.43
N LYS A 119 -12.96 -1.79 5.92
CA LYS A 119 -13.79 -2.39 6.97
C LYS A 119 -13.79 -1.57 8.26
N SER A 120 -12.66 -1.01 8.68
CA SER A 120 -12.59 -0.19 9.91
C SER A 120 -13.22 1.19 9.78
N LYS A 121 -13.38 1.71 8.56
CA LYS A 121 -13.96 3.03 8.29
C LYS A 121 -15.48 2.98 8.17
N PHE A 122 -16.03 1.86 7.70
CA PHE A 122 -17.46 1.68 7.42
C PHE A 122 -18.15 0.63 8.32
N LYS A 123 -17.52 0.25 9.43
CA LYS A 123 -18.11 -0.58 10.50
C LYS A 123 -18.41 0.31 11.70
#